data_AF-A0A534PAQ4-F1
#
_entry.id   AF-A0A534PAQ4-F1
#
_cell.length_a   1.000
_cell.length_b   1.000
_cell.length_c   1.000
_cell.angle_alpha   90.00
_cell.angle_beta   90.00
_cell.angle_gamma   90.00
#
_symmetry.space_group_name_H-M   'P 1'
#
loop_
_entity.id
_entity.type
_entity.pdbx_description
1 polymer ?
#
loop_
_entity_poly.entity_id
_entity_poly.type
_entity_poly.pdbx_seq_one_letter_code
_entity_poly.pdbx_strand_id
1 'polypeptide(L)'
;MTWPESVDEALSFGWIDGVRRRIDSESYSIRFTPRRPGSIWSAINIRKIEALRKAGRMAKAGLDAFAARDEKKSAIYSYENRPQTLEPDAEKRFRASRRAWAWFTSQPP
;
A
#
# COMPACT_ATOMS: atom_id res chain seq x y z
N MET A 1 6.94 8.13 -17.94
CA MET A 1 5.97 7.36 -17.13
C MET A 1 6.59 7.09 -15.78
N THR A 2 5.98 7.64 -14.74
CA THR A 2 6.33 7.48 -13.34
C THR A 2 5.66 6.21 -12.79
N TRP A 3 6.16 5.69 -11.66
CA TRP A 3 5.52 4.57 -10.98
C TRP A 3 4.03 4.83 -10.64
N PRO A 4 3.64 6.00 -10.08
CA PRO A 4 2.24 6.30 -9.81
C PRO A 4 1.34 6.25 -11.05
N GLU A 5 1.82 6.74 -12.20
CA GLU A 5 1.07 6.68 -13.46
C GLU A 5 0.85 5.23 -13.91
N SER A 6 1.88 4.38 -13.80
CA SER A 6 1.75 2.96 -14.15
C SER A 6 0.79 2.18 -13.23
N VAL A 7 0.73 2.56 -11.95
CA VAL A 7 -0.22 2.00 -10.98
C VAL A 7 -1.64 2.45 -11.30
N ASP A 8 -1.85 3.71 -11.66
CA ASP A 8 -3.17 4.21 -12.03
C ASP A 8 -3.75 3.44 -13.22
N GLU A 9 -2.94 3.17 -14.26
CA GLU A 9 -3.35 2.32 -15.38
C GLU A 9 -3.64 0.89 -14.94
N ALA A 10 -2.78 0.28 -14.11
CA ALA A 10 -3.04 -1.06 -13.60
C ALA A 10 -4.37 -1.15 -12.83
N LEU A 11 -4.68 -0.16 -12.00
CA LEU A 11 -5.93 -0.08 -11.25
C LEU A 11 -7.15 0.02 -12.16
N SER A 12 -7.05 0.78 -13.27
CA SER A 12 -8.12 0.89 -14.28
C SER A 12 -8.55 -0.46 -14.87
N PHE A 13 -7.66 -1.45 -14.88
CA PHE A 13 -7.92 -2.81 -15.35
C PHE A 13 -8.01 -3.87 -14.24
N GLY A 14 -7.94 -3.46 -12.96
CA GLY A 14 -8.10 -4.37 -11.82
C GLY A 14 -6.83 -5.14 -11.45
N TRP A 15 -5.66 -4.60 -11.78
CA TRP A 15 -4.35 -5.21 -11.54
C TRP A 15 -3.67 -4.58 -10.32
N ILE A 16 -2.63 -5.24 -9.82
CA ILE A 16 -1.76 -4.77 -8.73
C ILE A 16 -0.31 -4.91 -9.14
N ASP A 17 0.53 -3.98 -8.68
CA ASP A 17 1.97 -4.07 -8.79
C ASP A 17 2.60 -5.03 -7.76
N GLY A 18 3.67 -5.69 -8.18
CA GLY A 18 4.51 -6.53 -7.33
C GLY A 18 5.75 -5.80 -6.83
N VAL A 19 6.74 -6.58 -6.41
CA VAL A 19 8.01 -6.06 -5.93
C VAL A 19 8.80 -5.42 -7.09
N ARG A 20 9.20 -4.16 -6.92
CA ARG A 20 10.14 -3.47 -7.80
C ARG A 20 11.52 -4.09 -7.68
N ARG A 21 12.14 -4.40 -8.82
CA ARG A 21 13.51 -4.94 -8.90
C ARG A 21 14.37 -3.98 -9.71
N ARG A 22 15.40 -3.43 -9.07
CA ARG A 22 16.38 -2.58 -9.73
C ARG A 22 17.10 -3.39 -10.82
N ILE A 23 17.29 -2.78 -11.98
CA ILE A 23 18.11 -3.33 -13.06
C ILE A 23 19.46 -2.63 -13.04
N ASP A 24 19.46 -1.29 -13.05
CA ASP A 24 20.68 -0.45 -13.00
C ASP A 24 20.41 0.87 -12.23
N SER A 25 21.26 1.89 -12.43
CA SER A 25 21.14 3.20 -11.76
C SER A 25 19.93 4.02 -12.20
N GLU A 26 19.38 3.74 -13.38
CA GLU A 26 18.34 4.55 -14.02
C GLU A 26 17.05 3.75 -14.28
N SER A 27 17.09 2.42 -14.13
CA SER A 27 15.98 1.55 -14.50
C SER A 27 15.63 0.48 -13.47
N TYR A 28 14.36 0.09 -13.47
CA TYR A 28 13.82 -1.00 -12.67
C TYR A 28 12.75 -1.76 -13.46
N SER A 29 12.49 -3.00 -13.02
CA SER A 29 11.35 -3.79 -13.48
C SER A 29 10.31 -3.93 -12.37
N ILE A 30 9.05 -4.03 -12.77
CA ILE A 30 7.93 -4.30 -11.88
C ILE A 30 6.94 -5.19 -12.63
N ARG A 31 6.40 -6.21 -11.94
CA ARG A 31 5.37 -7.07 -12.49
C ARG A 31 4.02 -6.54 -12.07
N PHE A 32 3.09 -6.43 -13.01
CA PHE A 32 1.68 -6.26 -12.70
C PHE A 32 0.93 -7.58 -12.88
N THR A 33 -0.01 -7.86 -11.99
CA THR A 33 -0.84 -9.08 -12.04
C THR A 33 -2.29 -8.75 -11.75
N PRO A 34 -3.26 -9.47 -12.34
CA PRO A 34 -4.66 -9.34 -11.99
C PRO A 34 -4.89 -9.57 -10.49
N ARG A 35 -5.75 -8.76 -9.87
CA ARG A 35 -6.13 -8.98 -8.48
C ARG A 35 -7.04 -10.20 -8.36
N ARG A 36 -6.84 -10.96 -7.28
CA ARG A 36 -7.74 -12.07 -6.94
C ARG A 36 -9.04 -11.52 -6.34
N PRO A 37 -10.19 -12.18 -6.56
CA PRO A 37 -11.41 -11.90 -5.82
C PRO A 37 -11.16 -11.96 -4.30
N GLY A 38 -11.79 -11.07 -3.54
CA GLY A 38 -11.62 -10.95 -2.09
C GLY A 38 -10.25 -10.40 -1.64
N SER A 39 -9.39 -9.96 -2.58
CA SER A 39 -8.11 -9.35 -2.21
C SER A 39 -8.29 -8.04 -1.44
N ILE A 40 -7.32 -7.74 -0.59
CA ILE A 40 -7.24 -6.51 0.19
C ILE A 40 -6.85 -5.34 -0.70
N TRP A 41 -7.50 -4.19 -0.50
CA TRP A 41 -7.14 -2.92 -1.13
C TRP A 41 -6.68 -1.92 -0.08
N SER A 42 -5.59 -1.21 -0.35
CA SER A 42 -5.12 -0.12 0.51
C SER A 42 -6.03 1.10 0.40
N ALA A 43 -6.07 1.93 1.44
CA ALA A 43 -6.79 3.20 1.44
C ALA A 43 -6.31 4.11 0.30
N ILE A 44 -5.01 4.11 -0.01
CA ILE A 44 -4.43 4.88 -1.13
C ILE A 44 -5.00 4.39 -2.47
N ASN A 45 -5.03 3.09 -2.72
CA ASN A 45 -5.56 2.56 -3.98
C ASN A 45 -7.07 2.77 -4.11
N ILE A 46 -7.82 2.70 -3.00
CA ILE A 46 -9.25 3.03 -2.98
C ILE A 46 -9.46 4.50 -3.40
N ARG A 47 -8.68 5.44 -2.83
CA ARG A 47 -8.76 6.86 -3.23
C ARG A 47 -8.40 7.06 -4.70
N LYS A 48 -7.40 6.34 -5.22
CA LYS A 48 -7.03 6.37 -6.65
C LYS A 48 -8.16 5.87 -7.53
N ILE A 49 -8.81 4.75 -7.19
CA ILE A 49 -9.98 4.23 -7.91
C ILE A 49 -11.09 5.28 -7.96
N GLU A 50 -11.38 5.95 -6.84
CA GLU A 50 -12.39 7.01 -6.80
C GLU A 50 -12.06 8.18 -7.74
N ALA A 51 -10.80 8.60 -7.77
CA ALA A 51 -10.35 9.63 -8.70
C ALA A 51 -10.44 9.17 -10.16
N LEU A 52 -10.01 7.95 -10.48
CA LEU A 52 -10.06 7.36 -11.82
C LEU A 52 -11.50 7.17 -12.31
N ARG A 53 -12.42 6.78 -11.42
CA ARG A 53 -13.85 6.68 -11.70
C ARG A 53 -14.45 8.02 -12.07
N LYS A 54 -14.15 9.07 -11.30
CA LYS A 54 -14.60 10.45 -11.58
C LYS A 54 -14.04 10.96 -12.92
N ALA A 55 -12.82 10.55 -13.27
CA ALA A 55 -12.18 10.90 -14.53
C ALA A 55 -12.63 10.04 -15.73
N GLY A 56 -13.51 9.05 -15.54
CA GLY A 56 -13.95 8.16 -16.63
C GLY A 56 -12.87 7.22 -17.16
N ARG A 57 -11.80 6.98 -16.40
CA ARG A 57 -10.63 6.18 -16.82
C ARG A 57 -10.70 4.72 -16.44
N MET A 58 -11.73 4.31 -15.69
CA MET A 58 -11.93 2.93 -15.26
C MET A 58 -12.48 2.07 -16.39
N ALA A 59 -11.83 0.94 -16.67
CA ALA A 59 -12.40 -0.10 -17.54
C ALA A 59 -13.34 -1.02 -16.74
N LYS A 60 -14.22 -1.75 -17.45
CA LYS A 60 -15.14 -2.72 -16.83
C LYS A 60 -14.41 -3.71 -15.93
N ALA A 61 -13.27 -4.25 -16.38
CA ALA A 61 -12.46 -5.19 -15.61
C ALA A 61 -11.97 -4.61 -14.27
N GLY A 62 -11.58 -3.33 -14.24
CA GLY A 62 -11.18 -2.67 -13.00
C GLY A 62 -12.33 -2.45 -12.04
N LEU A 63 -13.50 -2.07 -12.56
CA LEU A 63 -14.72 -1.92 -11.76
C LEU A 63 -15.16 -3.27 -11.16
N ASP A 64 -15.17 -4.34 -11.97
CA ASP A 64 -15.53 -5.68 -11.52
C ASP A 64 -14.55 -6.18 -10.43
N ALA A 65 -13.25 -5.99 -10.63
CA ALA A 65 -12.23 -6.36 -9.65
C ALA A 65 -12.36 -5.57 -8.33
N PHE A 66 -12.69 -4.29 -8.41
CA PHE A 66 -12.94 -3.46 -7.23
C PHE A 66 -14.21 -3.85 -6.49
N ALA A 67 -15.28 -4.19 -7.21
CA ALA A 67 -16.53 -4.68 -6.63
C ALA A 67 -16.33 -6.05 -5.94
N ALA A 68 -15.46 -6.91 -6.47
CA ALA A 68 -15.15 -8.22 -5.90
C ALA A 68 -14.23 -8.19 -4.66
N ARG A 69 -13.83 -7.02 -4.15
CA ARG A 69 -12.98 -6.89 -2.96
C ARG A 69 -13.72 -7.30 -1.68
N ASP A 70 -12.97 -7.71 -0.67
CA ASP A 70 -13.50 -7.85 0.69
C ASP A 70 -13.45 -6.47 1.38
N GLU A 71 -14.60 -5.80 1.47
CA GLU A 71 -14.70 -4.45 2.04
C GLU A 71 -14.28 -4.42 3.51
N LYS A 72 -14.59 -5.47 4.28
CA LYS A 72 -14.24 -5.58 5.70
C LYS A 72 -12.73 -5.73 5.91
N LYS A 73 -12.02 -6.20 4.88
CA LYS A 73 -10.57 -6.36 4.90
C LYS A 73 -9.84 -5.31 4.07
N SER A 74 -10.49 -4.24 3.64
CA SER A 74 -9.86 -3.18 2.88
C SER A 74 -9.53 -1.98 3.79
N ALA A 75 -8.48 -1.23 3.45
CA ALA A 75 -7.91 -0.16 4.29
C ALA A 75 -7.41 -0.64 5.67
N ILE A 76 -6.99 -1.90 5.78
CA ILE A 76 -6.53 -2.50 7.04
C ILE A 76 -5.02 -2.76 7.10
N TYR A 77 -4.24 -2.33 6.11
CA TYR A 77 -2.82 -2.64 6.12
C TYR A 77 -2.14 -2.06 7.36
N SER A 78 -1.16 -2.78 7.90
CA SER A 78 -0.53 -2.42 9.18
C SER A 78 0.14 -1.04 9.17
N TYR A 79 0.58 -0.55 8.01
CA TYR A 79 1.11 0.82 7.88
C TYR A 79 0.00 1.89 7.90
N GLU A 80 -1.25 1.52 7.57
CA GLU A 80 -2.42 2.42 7.58
C GLU A 80 -3.01 2.54 8.99
N ASN A 81 -2.89 1.47 9.80
CA ASN A 81 -3.44 1.39 11.16
C ASN A 81 -2.36 1.23 12.24
N ARG A 82 -1.12 1.67 11.97
CA ARG A 82 -0.03 1.49 12.92
C ARG A 82 -0.30 2.34 14.17
N PRO A 83 -0.25 1.77 15.39
CA PRO A 83 -0.17 2.57 16.60
C PRO A 83 1.04 3.49 16.48
N GLN A 84 0.79 4.81 16.51
CA GLN A 84 1.84 5.82 16.43
C GLN A 84 2.65 5.91 17.72
N THR A 85 2.13 5.32 18.79
CA THR A 85 2.71 5.27 20.13
C THR A 85 2.67 3.86 20.67
N LEU A 86 3.69 3.51 21.45
CA LEU A 86 3.69 2.27 22.23
C LEU A 86 2.71 2.42 23.39
N GLU A 87 2.09 1.31 23.80
CA GLU A 87 1.34 1.28 25.06
C GLU A 87 2.27 1.66 26.23
N PRO A 88 1.79 2.38 27.25
CA PRO A 88 2.65 2.92 28.31
C PRO A 88 3.57 1.89 28.97
N ASP A 89 3.07 0.68 29.22
CA ASP A 89 3.86 -0.41 29.81
C ASP A 89 4.90 -0.99 28.85
N ALA A 90 4.57 -1.07 27.57
CA ALA A 90 5.49 -1.51 26.52
C ALA A 90 6.61 -0.48 26.32
N GLU A 91 6.27 0.82 26.34
CA GLU A 91 7.25 1.90 26.26
C GLU A 91 8.18 1.90 27.47
N LYS A 92 7.64 1.77 28.69
CA LYS A 92 8.44 1.69 29.92
C LYS A 92 9.44 0.54 29.87
N ARG A 93 8.99 -0.65 29.46
CA ARG A 93 9.87 -1.82 29.25
C ARG A 93 10.92 -1.57 28.18
N PHE A 94 10.55 -0.88 27.10
CA PHE A 94 11.46 -0.61 26.01
C PHE A 94 12.55 0.41 26.40
N ARG A 95 12.16 1.49 27.09
CA ARG A 95 13.07 2.50 27.66
C ARG A 95 14.04 1.92 28.70
N ALA A 96 13.66 0.85 29.40
CA ALA A 96 14.56 0.15 30.33
C ALA A 96 15.80 -0.41 29.62
N SER A 97 15.69 -0.76 28.33
CA SER A 97 16.83 -1.10 27.48
C SER A 97 17.40 0.16 26.82
N ARG A 98 18.26 0.89 27.54
CA ARG A 98 18.87 2.15 27.08
C ARG A 98 19.50 2.05 25.69
N ARG A 99 20.20 0.96 25.39
CA ARG A 99 20.84 0.74 24.07
C ARG A 99 19.81 0.61 22.96
N ALA A 100 18.74 -0.15 23.19
CA ALA A 100 17.70 -0.36 22.20
C ALA A 100 16.87 0.92 21.98
N TRP A 101 16.56 1.64 23.07
CA TRP A 101 15.86 2.92 23.01
C TRP A 101 16.64 3.96 22.22
N ALA A 102 17.93 4.15 22.52
CA ALA A 102 18.78 5.13 21.84
C ALA A 102 18.87 4.87 20.32
N TRP A 103 19.06 3.61 19.91
CA TRP A 103 19.07 3.22 18.50
C TRP A 103 17.71 3.46 17.83
N PHE A 104 16.61 3.10 18.49
CA PHE A 104 15.26 3.28 17.95
C PHE A 104 14.94 4.76 17.73
N THR A 105 15.26 5.63 18.70
CA THR A 105 15.04 7.07 18.61
C THR A 105 15.94 7.77 17.59
N SER A 106 17.04 7.13 17.16
CA SER A 106 17.91 7.69 16.12
C SER A 106 17.49 7.30 14.69
N GLN A 107 16.46 6.47 14.53
CA GLN A 107 15.96 6.12 13.20
C GLN A 107 15.07 7.24 12.65
N PRO A 108 15.07 7.47 11.33
CA PRO A 108 14.12 8.38 10.71
C PRO A 108 12.67 7.90 10.90
N PRO A 109 11.69 8.82 10.93
CA PRO A 109 10.27 8.50 11.14
C PRO A 109 9.66 7.65 10.02
#